data_AF-V9LK73-F1
#
_entry.id   AF-V9LK73-F1
#
_cell.length_a   1.000
_cell.length_b   1.000
_cell.length_c   1.000
_cell.angle_alpha   90.00
_cell.angle_beta   90.00
_cell.angle_gamma   90.00
#
_symmetry.space_group_name_H-M   'P 1'
#
loop_
_entity.id
_entity.type
_entity.pdbx_description
1 polymer ?
#
loop_
_entity_poly.entity_id
_entity_poly.type
_entity_poly.pdbx_seq_one_letter_code
_entity_poly.pdbx_strand_id
1 'polypeptide(L)'
;RARLLCFICLCVATISLSAGQPSKSRSKVGKGSKDNLKKEIERLWRDVNSLKEMQALQTVCLRGIKVHKKCFLGSSGEKNYHMANEDCIAQGGTLAIPRDSDETTQLRSYAKKSLRGATGFWIGVNDMTTQGRSEE
;
A
#
# COMPACT_ATOMS: atom_id res chain seq x y z
N ARG A 1 52.01 16.06 66.50
CA ARG A 1 52.50 15.20 65.39
C ARG A 1 51.65 13.93 65.20
N ALA A 2 51.28 13.20 66.26
CA ALA A 2 50.40 12.00 66.14
C ALA A 2 48.95 12.29 65.69
N ARG A 3 48.37 13.45 66.02
CA ARG A 3 46.99 13.81 65.62
C ARG A 3 46.84 14.13 64.13
N LEU A 4 47.90 14.62 63.48
CA LEU A 4 47.90 14.94 62.04
C LEU A 4 47.99 13.67 61.18
N LEU A 5 48.73 12.66 61.66
CA LEU A 5 48.83 11.34 61.02
C LEU A 5 47.52 10.56 61.09
N CYS A 6 46.74 10.73 62.17
CA CYS A 6 45.43 10.09 62.34
C CYS A 6 44.38 10.66 61.36
N PHE A 7 44.38 11.98 61.14
CA PHE A 7 43.49 12.63 60.17
C PHE A 7 43.80 12.22 58.72
N ILE A 8 45.09 12.07 58.36
CA ILE A 8 45.49 11.62 57.03
C ILE A 8 45.07 10.15 56.79
N CYS A 9 45.20 9.27 57.79
CA CYS A 9 44.72 7.89 57.69
C CYS A 9 43.19 7.77 57.53
N LEU A 10 42.42 8.61 58.23
CA LEU A 10 40.95 8.64 58.11
C LEU A 10 40.49 9.14 56.73
N CYS A 11 41.19 10.10 56.13
CA CYS A 11 40.88 10.59 54.78
C CYS A 11 41.23 9.56 53.68
N VAL A 12 42.30 8.77 53.85
CA VAL A 12 42.67 7.74 52.87
C VAL A 12 41.68 6.55 52.95
N ALA A 13 41.19 6.21 54.14
CA ALA A 13 40.19 5.16 54.31
C ALA A 13 38.82 5.49 53.71
N THR A 14 38.41 6.77 53.68
CA THR A 14 37.15 7.19 53.03
C THR A 14 37.27 7.27 51.51
N ILE A 15 38.47 7.53 50.98
CA ILE A 15 38.71 7.57 49.52
C ILE A 15 38.76 6.15 48.94
N SER A 16 39.32 5.16 49.67
CA SER A 16 39.49 3.79 49.17
C SER A 16 38.21 2.92 49.18
N LEU A 17 37.09 3.37 49.76
CA LEU A 17 35.82 2.61 49.70
C LEU A 17 34.95 2.95 48.47
N SER A 18 35.49 3.71 47.49
CA SER A 18 34.80 4.02 46.23
C SER A 18 35.25 3.19 45.03
N ALA A 19 36.19 2.26 45.19
CA ALA A 19 36.63 1.35 44.14
C ALA A 19 36.02 -0.05 44.35
N GLY A 20 34.80 -0.29 43.86
CA GLY A 20 34.26 -1.65 43.90
C GLY A 20 32.77 -1.88 43.64
N GLN A 21 32.16 -1.22 42.65
CA GLN A 21 31.05 -1.86 41.94
C GLN A 21 31.22 -1.67 40.44
N PRO A 22 31.46 -2.73 39.65
CA PRO A 22 31.11 -2.68 38.25
C PRO A 22 29.59 -2.67 38.21
N SER A 23 28.99 -1.49 38.13
CA SER A 23 27.65 -1.38 37.60
C SER A 23 27.73 -1.82 36.15
N LYS A 24 27.50 -3.11 35.91
CA LYS A 24 26.93 -3.56 34.64
C LYS A 24 25.56 -2.89 34.56
N SER A 25 25.53 -1.62 34.15
CA SER A 25 24.34 -1.04 33.56
C SER A 25 24.12 -1.83 32.27
N ARG A 26 23.38 -2.93 32.43
CA ARG A 26 22.94 -3.75 31.31
C ARG A 26 22.12 -2.81 30.45
N SER A 27 22.68 -2.50 29.29
CA SER A 27 22.13 -1.70 28.22
C SER A 27 20.75 -2.23 27.82
N LYS A 28 19.71 -1.80 28.54
CA LYS A 28 18.30 -1.98 28.12
C LYS A 28 17.92 -1.00 27.01
N VAL A 29 18.76 0.00 26.74
CA VAL A 29 18.56 1.02 25.70
C VAL A 29 18.71 0.46 24.28
N GLY A 30 19.44 -0.65 24.08
CA GLY A 30 19.66 -1.22 22.74
C GLY A 30 18.57 -2.17 22.21
N LYS A 31 17.91 -2.94 23.10
CA LYS A 31 16.93 -3.96 22.67
C LYS A 31 15.54 -3.34 22.41
N GLY A 32 15.04 -2.54 23.36
CA GLY A 32 13.74 -1.88 23.21
C GLY A 32 13.67 -0.91 22.03
N SER A 33 14.78 -0.20 21.75
CA SER A 33 14.88 0.71 20.60
C SER A 33 14.86 -0.05 19.26
N LYS A 34 15.57 -1.17 19.17
CA LYS A 34 15.56 -2.04 17.97
C LYS A 34 14.18 -2.69 17.73
N ASP A 35 13.51 -3.12 18.80
CA ASP A 35 12.18 -3.71 18.70
C ASP A 35 11.13 -2.67 18.27
N ASN A 36 11.25 -1.43 18.75
CA ASN A 36 10.37 -0.33 18.33
C ASN A 36 10.61 0.05 16.87
N LEU A 37 11.89 0.16 16.46
CA LEU A 37 12.25 0.43 15.07
C LEU A 37 11.74 -0.67 14.13
N LYS A 38 11.83 -1.94 14.54
CA LYS A 38 11.25 -3.06 13.77
C LYS A 38 9.74 -2.92 13.61
N LYS A 39 9.01 -2.60 14.68
CA LYS A 39 7.56 -2.35 14.59
C LYS A 39 7.21 -1.18 13.67
N GLU A 40 8.04 -0.15 13.67
CA GLU A 40 7.86 1.01 12.80
C GLU A 40 8.07 0.65 11.33
N ILE A 41 9.10 -0.14 11.00
CA ILE A 41 9.31 -0.69 9.65
C ILE A 41 8.10 -1.52 9.20
N GLU A 42 7.56 -2.39 10.05
CA GLU A 42 6.38 -3.22 9.74
C GLU A 42 5.11 -2.37 9.55
N ARG A 43 4.97 -1.26 10.28
CA ARG A 43 3.88 -0.30 10.08
C ARG A 43 4.04 0.39 8.72
N LEU A 44 5.22 0.95 8.45
CA LEU A 44 5.50 1.65 7.20
C LEU A 44 5.34 0.76 5.97
N TRP A 45 5.74 -0.51 6.06
CA TRP A 45 5.57 -1.46 4.96
C TRP A 45 4.08 -1.68 4.62
N ARG A 46 3.22 -1.83 5.65
CA ARG A 46 1.77 -1.93 5.46
C ARG A 46 1.18 -0.64 4.88
N ASP A 47 1.60 0.51 5.40
CA ASP A 47 1.12 1.80 4.91
C ASP A 47 1.51 2.02 3.44
N VAL A 48 2.75 1.69 3.05
CA VAL A 48 3.22 1.76 1.66
C VAL A 48 2.42 0.81 0.77
N ASN A 49 2.12 -0.41 1.23
CA ASN A 49 1.30 -1.33 0.44
C ASN A 49 -0.12 -0.78 0.20
N SER A 50 -0.75 -0.21 1.24
CA SER A 50 -2.06 0.44 1.13
C SER A 50 -2.04 1.68 0.23
N LEU A 51 -1.04 2.54 0.40
CA LEU A 51 -0.86 3.74 -0.43
C LEU A 51 -0.65 3.37 -1.90
N LYS A 52 0.08 2.29 -2.18
CA LYS A 52 0.29 1.77 -3.54
C LYS A 52 -1.02 1.33 -4.19
N GLU A 53 -1.88 0.64 -3.45
CA GLU A 53 -3.22 0.24 -3.95
C GLU A 53 -4.10 1.46 -4.24
N MET A 54 -4.12 2.46 -3.34
CA MET A 54 -4.86 3.71 -3.56
C MET A 54 -4.33 4.51 -4.76
N GLN A 55 -3.00 4.57 -4.93
CA GLN A 55 -2.38 5.28 -6.05
C GLN A 55 -2.71 4.61 -7.40
N ALA A 56 -2.74 3.27 -7.45
CA ALA A 56 -3.12 2.54 -8.66
C ALA A 56 -4.54 2.92 -9.10
N LEU A 57 -5.50 2.96 -8.18
CA LEU A 57 -6.87 3.40 -8.47
C LEU A 57 -6.93 4.86 -8.93
N GLN A 58 -6.23 5.76 -8.23
CA GLN A 58 -6.17 7.17 -8.64
C GLN A 58 -5.62 7.34 -10.06
N THR A 59 -4.60 6.55 -10.42
CA THR A 59 -3.99 6.60 -11.75
C THR A 59 -4.98 6.22 -12.85
N VAL A 60 -5.81 5.19 -12.63
CA VAL A 60 -6.88 4.81 -13.57
C VAL A 60 -7.90 5.93 -13.73
N CYS A 61 -8.36 6.53 -12.62
CA CYS A 61 -9.33 7.61 -12.66
C CYS A 61 -8.79 8.89 -13.33
N LEU A 62 -7.48 9.17 -13.19
CA LEU A 62 -6.82 10.33 -13.79
C LEU A 62 -6.56 10.14 -15.29
N ARG A 63 -6.21 8.93 -15.72
CA ARG A 63 -5.94 8.62 -17.15
C ARG A 63 -7.20 8.27 -17.93
N GLY A 64 -8.24 7.87 -17.21
CA GLY A 64 -9.50 7.39 -17.76
C GLY A 64 -10.64 8.39 -17.57
N ILE A 65 -11.82 7.86 -17.25
CA ILE A 65 -12.96 8.64 -16.79
C ILE A 65 -13.50 8.05 -15.48
N LYS A 66 -14.06 8.92 -14.63
CA LYS A 66 -14.82 8.51 -13.45
C LYS A 66 -16.29 8.77 -13.70
N VAL A 67 -17.09 7.71 -13.67
CA VAL A 67 -18.56 7.80 -13.66
C VAL A 67 -19.03 7.27 -12.32
N HIS A 68 -19.66 8.16 -11.54
CA HIS A 68 -20.16 7.82 -10.22
C HIS A 68 -19.04 7.29 -9.28
N LYS A 69 -19.07 6.00 -8.92
CA LYS A 69 -18.07 5.33 -8.05
C LYS A 69 -17.14 4.39 -8.82
N LYS A 70 -17.16 4.43 -10.16
CA LYS A 70 -16.37 3.56 -11.03
C LYS A 70 -15.41 4.39 -11.86
N CYS A 71 -14.21 3.86 -12.08
CA CYS A 71 -13.23 4.44 -12.98
C CYS A 71 -12.99 3.48 -14.15
N PHE A 72 -12.93 4.04 -15.36
CA PHE A 72 -12.80 3.29 -16.59
C PHE A 72 -11.60 3.77 -17.36
N LEU A 73 -10.82 2.83 -17.88
CA LEU A 73 -9.65 3.10 -18.70
C LEU A 73 -9.75 2.27 -19.97
N GLY A 74 -9.58 2.93 -21.11
CA GLY A 74 -9.53 2.26 -22.41
C GLY A 74 -8.17 1.58 -22.61
N SER A 75 -8.20 0.34 -23.09
CA SER A 75 -7.02 -0.38 -23.53
C SER A 75 -7.05 -0.52 -25.06
N SER A 76 -5.94 -0.18 -25.71
CA SER A 76 -5.80 -0.27 -27.16
C SER A 76 -5.21 -1.63 -27.55
N GLY A 77 -5.50 -2.07 -28.77
CA GLY A 77 -5.00 -3.31 -29.35
C GLY A 77 -6.13 -4.26 -29.70
N GLU A 78 -5.97 -4.98 -30.81
CA GLU A 78 -6.96 -5.96 -31.26
C GLU A 78 -6.86 -7.21 -30.38
N LYS A 79 -7.96 -7.53 -29.68
CA LYS A 79 -8.06 -8.65 -28.76
C LYS A 79 -9.42 -9.31 -28.95
N ASN A 80 -9.49 -10.62 -28.76
CA ASN A 80 -10.78 -11.29 -28.58
C ASN A 80 -11.32 -11.02 -27.15
N TYR A 81 -12.60 -11.33 -26.93
CA TYR A 81 -13.26 -11.10 -25.63
C TYR A 81 -12.47 -11.68 -24.44
N HIS A 82 -12.03 -12.94 -24.54
CA HIS A 82 -11.34 -13.62 -23.45
C HIS A 82 -10.01 -12.94 -23.13
N MET A 83 -9.20 -12.61 -24.14
CA MET A 83 -7.94 -11.91 -23.93
C MET A 83 -8.16 -10.50 -23.35
N ALA A 84 -9.17 -9.78 -23.80
CA ALA A 84 -9.51 -8.48 -23.24
C ALA A 84 -9.96 -8.58 -21.76
N ASN A 85 -10.72 -9.63 -21.41
CA ASN A 85 -11.14 -9.89 -20.04
C ASN A 85 -9.95 -10.20 -19.13
N GLU A 86 -9.08 -11.12 -19.54
CA GLU A 86 -7.88 -11.48 -18.77
C GLU A 86 -6.95 -10.28 -18.58
N ASP A 87 -6.76 -9.45 -19.60
CA ASP A 87 -5.94 -8.24 -19.49
C ASP A 87 -6.50 -7.22 -18.50
N CYS A 88 -7.83 -7.06 -18.43
CA CYS A 88 -8.46 -6.20 -17.43
C CYS A 88 -8.28 -6.75 -16.01
N ILE A 89 -8.42 -8.08 -15.83
CA ILE A 89 -8.21 -8.76 -14.54
C ILE A 89 -6.75 -8.64 -14.10
N ALA A 90 -5.80 -8.85 -15.01
CA ALA A 90 -4.37 -8.70 -14.74
C ALA A 90 -4.00 -7.28 -14.28
N GLN A 91 -4.77 -6.26 -14.68
CA GLN A 91 -4.62 -4.87 -14.26
C GLN A 91 -5.38 -4.53 -12.96
N GLY A 92 -5.99 -5.52 -12.30
CA GLY A 92 -6.76 -5.32 -11.07
C GLY A 92 -8.16 -4.75 -11.28
N GLY A 93 -8.69 -4.83 -12.51
CA GLY A 93 -10.04 -4.41 -12.86
C GLY A 93 -10.84 -5.54 -13.50
N THR A 94 -11.90 -5.18 -14.22
CA THR A 94 -12.71 -6.08 -15.04
C THR A 94 -13.17 -5.33 -16.28
N LEU A 95 -13.67 -6.05 -17.29
CA LEU A 95 -14.38 -5.39 -18.39
C LEU A 95 -15.54 -4.56 -17.85
N ALA A 96 -15.80 -3.43 -18.51
CA ALA A 96 -16.84 -2.50 -18.08
C ALA A 96 -18.22 -3.14 -18.23
N ILE A 97 -18.99 -3.15 -17.14
CA ILE A 97 -20.42 -3.53 -17.14
C ILE A 97 -21.22 -2.27 -16.83
N PRO A 98 -21.74 -1.56 -17.84
CA PRO A 98 -22.54 -0.36 -17.63
C PRO A 98 -23.85 -0.71 -16.91
N ARG A 99 -24.28 0.10 -15.94
CA ARG A 99 -25.52 -0.17 -15.17
C ARG A 99 -26.74 0.57 -15.69
N ASP A 100 -26.52 1.66 -16.42
CA ASP A 100 -27.59 2.51 -16.94
C ASP A 100 -27.19 3.15 -18.28
N SER A 101 -28.15 3.85 -18.88
CA SER A 101 -27.99 4.52 -20.19
C SER A 101 -27.02 5.70 -20.14
N ASP A 102 -26.90 6.37 -18.98
CA ASP A 102 -25.98 7.49 -18.80
C ASP A 102 -24.53 6.99 -18.76
N GLU A 103 -24.22 5.99 -17.94
CA GLU A 103 -22.93 5.32 -17.88
C GLU A 103 -22.53 4.77 -19.25
N THR A 104 -23.47 4.14 -19.96
CA THR A 104 -23.25 3.65 -21.33
C THR A 104 -22.88 4.78 -22.30
N THR A 105 -23.57 5.92 -22.22
CA THR A 105 -23.33 7.07 -23.09
C THR A 105 -21.96 7.70 -22.81
N GLN A 106 -21.62 7.86 -21.53
CA GLN A 106 -20.32 8.38 -21.10
C GLN A 106 -19.18 7.46 -21.54
N LEU A 107 -19.34 6.13 -21.40
CA LEU A 107 -18.36 5.15 -21.85
C LEU A 107 -18.14 5.19 -23.36
N ARG A 108 -19.19 5.25 -24.18
CA ARG A 108 -19.06 5.40 -25.64
C ARG A 108 -18.33 6.69 -26.02
N SER A 109 -18.70 7.81 -25.38
CA SER A 109 -18.06 9.11 -25.62
C SER A 109 -16.57 9.07 -25.27
N TYR A 110 -16.21 8.45 -24.16
CA TYR A 110 -14.83 8.24 -23.76
C TYR A 110 -14.06 7.31 -24.71
N ALA A 111 -14.64 6.16 -25.08
CA ALA A 111 -14.02 5.20 -25.99
C ALA A 111 -13.72 5.84 -27.35
N LYS A 112 -14.67 6.62 -27.90
CA LYS A 112 -14.47 7.36 -29.17
C LYS A 112 -13.29 8.34 -29.12
N LYS A 113 -13.02 8.94 -27.95
CA LYS A 113 -11.93 9.90 -27.75
C LYS A 113 -10.59 9.22 -27.45
N SER A 114 -10.61 8.16 -26.64
CA SER A 114 -9.41 7.49 -26.12
C SER A 114 -8.88 6.38 -27.03
N LEU A 115 -9.77 5.65 -27.71
CA LEU A 115 -9.45 4.52 -28.59
C LEU A 115 -9.54 4.94 -30.05
N ARG A 116 -8.59 5.77 -30.50
CA ARG A 116 -8.58 6.31 -31.87
C ARG A 116 -8.48 5.17 -32.89
N GLY A 117 -9.42 5.12 -33.82
CA GLY A 117 -9.46 4.10 -34.89
C GLY A 117 -10.11 2.78 -34.49
N ALA A 118 -10.55 2.62 -33.24
CA ALA A 118 -11.33 1.45 -32.83
C ALA A 118 -12.76 1.55 -33.37
N THR A 119 -13.25 0.46 -33.97
CA THR A 119 -14.65 0.33 -34.44
C THR A 119 -15.61 -0.05 -33.32
N GLY A 120 -15.10 -0.54 -32.20
CA GLY A 120 -15.85 -0.94 -31.02
C GLY A 120 -14.91 -1.29 -29.86
N PHE A 121 -15.48 -1.68 -28.72
CA PHE A 121 -14.75 -2.14 -27.53
C PHE A 121 -15.54 -3.21 -26.80
N TRP A 122 -14.83 -4.09 -26.08
CA TRP A 122 -15.45 -5.15 -25.29
C TRP A 122 -16.05 -4.61 -23.98
N ILE A 123 -17.21 -5.12 -23.62
CA ILE A 123 -17.89 -4.90 -22.33
C ILE A 123 -18.08 -6.24 -21.63
N GLY A 124 -18.21 -6.22 -20.31
CA GLY A 124 -18.29 -7.43 -19.48
C GLY A 124 -19.66 -8.11 -19.45
N VAL A 125 -20.49 -7.89 -20.47
CA VAL A 125 -21.78 -8.57 -20.60
C VAL A 125 -21.55 -9.77 -21.51
N ASN A 126 -21.71 -10.97 -20.98
CA ASN A 126 -21.54 -12.19 -21.75
C ASN A 126 -22.53 -13.26 -21.27
N ASP A 127 -23.23 -13.88 -22.21
CA ASP A 127 -24.26 -14.90 -21.95
C ASP A 127 -23.68 -16.32 -21.78
N MET A 128 -22.36 -16.47 -21.65
CA MET A 128 -21.72 -17.79 -21.51
C MET A 128 -22.16 -18.58 -20.26
N THR A 129 -22.79 -17.94 -19.27
CA THR A 129 -23.36 -18.60 -18.08
C THR A 129 -24.89 -18.74 -18.12
N THR A 130 -25.56 -18.21 -19.14
CA THR A 130 -27.03 -18.20 -19.28
C THR A 130 -27.47 -18.91 -20.56
N GLN A 131 -27.10 -20.18 -20.71
CA GLN A 131 -27.78 -21.10 -21.63
C GLN A 131 -29.17 -21.50 -21.09
N GLY A 132 -30.02 -20.51 -20.78
CA GLY A 132 -31.36 -20.78 -20.22
C GLY A 132 -32.17 -19.62 -19.68
N ARG A 133 -31.79 -18.35 -19.90
CA ARG A 133 -32.71 -17.24 -19.55
C ARG A 133 -32.57 -16.04 -20.48
N SER A 134 -32.93 -16.28 -21.73
CA SER A 134 -33.57 -15.25 -22.54
C SER A 134 -34.97 -15.07 -21.95
N GLU A 135 -35.15 -14.10 -21.06
CA GLU A 135 -36.48 -13.58 -20.78
C GLU A 135 -36.67 -12.35 -21.69
N GLU A 136 -37.50 -12.61 -22.70
CA GLU A 136 -38.41 -11.74 -23.45
C GLU A 136 -38.46 -10.24 -23.10
#